data_AF-B1ZVC4-F1
#
_entry.id   AF-B1ZVC4-F1
#
_cell.length_a   1.000
_cell.length_b   1.000
_cell.length_c   1.000
_cell.angle_alpha   90.00
_cell.angle_beta   90.00
_cell.angle_gamma   90.00
#
_symmetry.space_group_name_H-M   'P 1'
#
loop_
_entity.id
_entity.type
_entity.pdbx_description
1 polymer ?
#
loop_
_entity_poly.entity_id
_entity_poly.type
_entity_poly.pdbx_seq_one_letter_code
_entity_poly.pdbx_strand_id
1 'polypeptide(L)'
;MIRPLLSLLVTLSALGVAQAADEVPLKLELPRPLFVGTPRPLKLANLEKPRQGRRPDFMVPAGTELLSKGKPVTSSDPLPVIGELSYVTDGDKSGSEGSYVELGPGVQWVEVDLEKPAKLAAIVVWHFHSQARAYHDFIVQVSDDPEFKQGVTTLYNNDDDNSAGLGAGKDPAYIETYEGRLVDAKGTTGRYVRLTSNGNTSDELNHYIEVEVYGQPAS
;
A
#
# COMPACT_ATOMS: atom_id res chain seq x y z
N MET A 1 29.28 -71.03 -2.84
CA MET A 1 29.20 -70.14 -1.67
C MET A 1 29.31 -68.70 -2.17
N ILE A 2 28.17 -68.03 -2.32
CA ILE A 2 28.06 -66.69 -2.93
C ILE A 2 27.51 -65.75 -1.85
N ARG A 3 28.21 -64.65 -1.57
CA ARG A 3 27.72 -63.56 -0.72
C ARG A 3 27.58 -62.31 -1.59
N PRO A 4 26.39 -61.71 -1.74
CA PRO A 4 26.29 -60.40 -2.35
C PRO A 4 26.54 -59.33 -1.27
N LEU A 5 27.42 -58.38 -1.57
CA LEU A 5 27.63 -57.17 -0.78
C LEU A 5 26.57 -56.16 -1.22
N LEU A 6 25.66 -55.80 -0.31
CA LEU A 6 24.65 -54.78 -0.54
C LEU A 6 25.22 -53.41 -0.11
N SER A 7 25.61 -52.58 -1.08
CA SER A 7 26.04 -51.21 -0.83
C SER A 7 24.82 -50.32 -0.62
N LEU A 8 24.63 -49.83 0.60
CA LEU A 8 23.59 -48.87 0.96
C LEU A 8 24.10 -47.45 0.69
N LEU A 9 23.54 -46.80 -0.33
CA LEU A 9 23.80 -45.39 -0.65
C LEU A 9 22.87 -44.53 0.22
N VAL A 10 23.42 -43.77 1.17
CA VAL A 10 22.66 -42.80 1.98
C VAL A 10 22.69 -41.46 1.25
N THR A 11 21.56 -41.03 0.70
CA THR A 11 21.36 -39.69 0.15
C THR A 11 21.08 -38.70 1.28
N LEU A 12 22.00 -37.76 1.49
CA LEU A 12 21.86 -36.67 2.45
C LEU A 12 21.04 -35.54 1.80
N SER A 13 19.74 -35.51 2.06
CA SER A 13 18.87 -34.38 1.67
C SER A 13 19.14 -33.19 2.59
N ALA A 14 19.75 -32.13 2.05
CA ALA A 14 19.88 -30.86 2.74
C ALA A 14 18.50 -30.19 2.86
N LEU A 15 17.89 -30.27 4.05
CA LEU A 15 16.76 -29.44 4.43
C LEU A 15 17.27 -28.01 4.63
N GLY A 16 17.02 -27.13 3.66
CA GLY A 16 17.21 -25.70 3.83
C GLY A 16 16.29 -25.20 4.93
N VAL A 17 16.85 -24.86 6.08
CA VAL A 17 16.11 -24.20 7.15
C VAL A 17 15.91 -22.76 6.71
N ALA A 18 14.67 -22.38 6.40
CA ALA A 18 14.32 -20.98 6.21
C ALA A 18 14.62 -20.25 7.52
N GLN A 19 15.67 -19.43 7.52
CA GLN A 19 16.04 -18.62 8.67
C GLN A 19 14.95 -17.56 8.84
N ALA A 20 14.27 -17.57 9.99
CA ALA A 20 13.32 -16.51 10.33
C ALA A 20 14.10 -15.20 10.32
N ALA A 21 13.67 -14.25 9.47
CA ALA A 21 14.27 -12.93 9.46
C ALA A 21 14.01 -12.27 10.81
N ASP A 22 15.02 -11.64 11.40
CA ASP A 22 14.82 -10.81 12.59
C ASP A 22 13.81 -9.71 12.24
N GLU A 23 12.79 -9.51 13.07
CA GLU A 23 11.77 -8.48 12.85
C GLU A 23 12.02 -7.26 13.73
N VAL A 24 11.85 -6.07 13.17
CA VAL A 24 11.99 -4.79 13.87
C VAL A 24 10.75 -3.92 13.65
N PRO A 25 10.40 -3.01 14.59
CA PRO A 25 9.32 -2.07 14.37
C PRO A 25 9.61 -1.17 13.16
N LEU A 26 8.64 -1.06 12.25
CA LEU A 26 8.68 -0.13 11.13
C LEU A 26 8.74 1.31 11.65
N LYS A 27 9.81 2.02 11.29
CA LYS A 27 9.98 3.42 11.63
C LYS A 27 9.25 4.27 10.61
N LEU A 28 8.18 4.94 11.04
CA LEU A 28 7.45 5.93 10.25
C LEU A 28 7.66 7.32 10.81
N GLU A 29 7.91 8.29 9.94
CA GLU A 29 7.94 9.71 10.27
C GLU A 29 6.54 10.29 10.03
N LEU A 30 5.74 10.42 11.09
CA LEU A 30 4.38 10.91 10.95
C LEU A 30 4.34 12.45 10.80
N PRO A 31 3.48 12.99 9.94
CA PRO A 31 3.23 14.43 9.87
C PRO A 31 2.61 14.92 11.17
N ARG A 32 2.64 16.24 11.38
CA ARG A 32 1.89 16.84 12.49
C ARG A 32 0.39 16.61 12.26
N PRO A 33 -0.36 16.17 13.30
CA PRO A 33 -1.81 16.08 13.19
C PRO A 33 -2.40 17.43 12.80
N LEU A 34 -3.20 17.44 11.74
CA LEU A 34 -3.98 18.59 11.32
C LEU A 34 -5.43 18.13 11.18
N PHE A 35 -6.35 18.84 11.81
CA PHE A 35 -7.77 18.62 11.62
C PHE A 35 -8.48 19.97 11.66
N VAL A 36 -9.17 20.31 10.59
CA VAL A 36 -9.81 21.61 10.39
C VAL A 36 -11.32 21.42 10.30
N GLY A 37 -12.05 22.26 11.03
CA GLY A 37 -13.51 22.25 11.06
C GLY A 37 -14.10 21.13 11.93
N THR A 38 -15.42 21.00 11.86
CA THR A 38 -16.18 19.98 12.60
C THR A 38 -16.37 18.76 11.71
N PRO A 39 -16.07 17.53 12.19
CA PRO A 39 -16.34 16.32 11.42
C PRO A 39 -17.82 16.25 11.03
N ARG A 40 -18.09 15.98 9.76
CA ARG A 40 -19.46 15.66 9.31
C ARG A 40 -19.75 14.18 9.56
N PRO A 41 -20.99 13.79 9.83
CA PRO A 41 -21.35 12.38 9.93
C PRO A 41 -21.01 11.65 8.62
N LEU A 42 -20.19 10.61 8.71
CA LEU A 42 -19.80 9.74 7.60
C LEU A 42 -20.40 8.35 7.82
N LYS A 43 -21.00 7.77 6.78
CA LYS A 43 -21.55 6.41 6.80
C LYS A 43 -21.15 5.66 5.54
N LEU A 44 -20.42 4.57 5.72
CA LEU A 44 -20.19 3.53 4.71
C LEU A 44 -20.58 2.18 5.31
N ALA A 45 -21.05 1.24 4.47
CA ALA A 45 -21.55 -0.05 4.94
C ALA A 45 -20.47 -0.87 5.67
N ASN A 46 -19.24 -0.81 5.16
CA ASN A 46 -18.06 -1.53 5.63
C ASN A 46 -17.08 -0.64 6.44
N LEU A 47 -17.51 0.50 6.99
CA LEU A 47 -16.63 1.40 7.75
C LEU A 47 -16.13 0.76 9.05
N GLU A 48 -14.81 0.71 9.24
CA GLU A 48 -14.22 0.29 10.52
C GLU A 48 -14.50 1.29 11.64
N LYS A 49 -14.49 0.79 12.88
CA LYS A 49 -14.59 1.66 14.04
C LYS A 49 -13.28 2.47 14.17
N PRO A 50 -13.36 3.80 14.40
CA PRO A 50 -12.18 4.60 14.63
C PRO A 50 -11.32 4.02 15.75
N ARG A 51 -10.03 3.86 15.45
CA ARG A 51 -9.04 3.34 16.37
C ARG A 51 -8.88 4.28 17.56
N GLN A 52 -8.74 3.72 18.77
CA GLN A 52 -8.45 4.49 19.98
C GLN A 52 -6.95 4.38 20.31
N GLY A 53 -6.32 5.50 20.70
CA GLY A 53 -4.92 5.54 21.14
C GLY A 53 -3.89 5.63 20.00
N ARG A 54 -2.65 5.16 20.21
CA ARG A 54 -1.56 5.10 19.21
C ARG A 54 -1.66 3.86 18.33
N ARG A 55 -1.35 3.96 17.03
CA ARG A 55 -1.27 2.78 16.14
C ARG A 55 -0.28 1.76 16.72
N PRO A 56 -0.62 0.46 16.79
CA PRO A 56 0.33 -0.57 17.19
C PRO A 56 1.58 -0.54 16.29
N ASP A 57 2.71 -0.92 16.86
CA ASP A 57 3.93 -1.08 16.06
C ASP A 57 3.70 -2.18 15.02
N PHE A 58 4.08 -1.90 13.77
CA PHE A 58 4.05 -2.87 12.69
C PHE A 58 5.45 -3.44 12.50
N MET A 59 5.58 -4.76 12.58
CA MET A 59 6.88 -5.43 12.52
C MET A 59 7.24 -5.72 11.07
N VAL A 60 8.48 -5.42 10.68
CA VAL A 60 9.02 -5.67 9.34
C VAL A 60 10.37 -6.35 9.43
N PRO A 61 10.82 -7.08 8.40
CA PRO A 61 12.16 -7.67 8.39
C PRO A 61 13.25 -6.63 8.64
N ALA A 62 14.26 -6.99 9.41
CA ALA A 62 15.45 -6.17 9.62
C ALA A 62 16.12 -5.85 8.27
N GLY A 63 16.53 -4.59 8.10
CA GLY A 63 17.05 -4.09 6.82
C GLY A 63 15.96 -3.70 5.81
N THR A 64 14.70 -3.57 6.23
CA THR A 64 13.65 -2.92 5.43
C THR A 64 13.98 -1.44 5.22
N GLU A 65 13.89 -0.97 3.97
CA GLU A 65 14.15 0.40 3.55
C GLU A 65 12.90 1.04 2.92
N LEU A 66 12.85 2.38 2.87
CA LEU A 66 11.85 3.12 2.09
C LEU A 66 12.26 3.12 0.60
N LEU A 67 11.49 2.43 -0.23
CA LEU A 67 11.79 2.19 -1.64
C LEU A 67 11.14 3.20 -2.58
N SER A 68 10.00 3.79 -2.21
CA SER A 68 9.23 4.67 -3.09
C SER A 68 9.76 6.10 -3.17
N LYS A 69 10.63 6.55 -2.26
CA LYS A 69 11.06 7.95 -2.20
C LYS A 69 11.65 8.44 -3.53
N GLY A 70 11.02 9.48 -4.10
CA GLY A 70 11.39 10.11 -5.37
C GLY A 70 11.23 9.21 -6.59
N LYS A 71 10.45 8.12 -6.48
CA LYS A 71 10.22 7.21 -7.59
C LYS A 71 9.23 7.78 -8.61
N PRO A 72 9.33 7.37 -9.89
CA PRO A 72 8.37 7.79 -10.90
C PRO A 72 6.96 7.36 -10.52
N VAL A 73 6.00 8.27 -10.75
CA VAL A 73 4.58 8.03 -10.55
C VAL A 73 3.83 8.30 -11.84
N THR A 74 2.93 7.40 -12.20
CA THR A 74 1.95 7.58 -13.28
C THR A 74 0.53 7.50 -12.72
N SER A 75 -0.46 7.92 -13.50
CA SER A 75 -1.87 7.91 -13.10
C SER A 75 -2.80 7.65 -14.27
N SER A 76 -4.04 7.27 -13.97
CA SER A 76 -5.14 7.20 -14.94
C SER A 76 -5.55 8.56 -15.50
N ASP A 77 -5.42 9.60 -14.69
CA ASP A 77 -5.64 11.00 -15.06
C ASP A 77 -4.29 11.70 -15.24
N PRO A 78 -3.79 11.85 -16.50
CA PRO A 78 -2.46 12.36 -16.76
C PRO A 78 -2.31 13.87 -16.52
N LEU A 79 -3.41 14.57 -16.24
CA LEU A 79 -3.43 16.02 -15.99
C LEU A 79 -4.22 16.30 -14.70
N PRO A 80 -3.62 16.04 -13.51
CA PRO A 80 -4.26 16.32 -12.23
C PRO A 80 -4.80 17.75 -12.15
N VAL A 81 -5.94 17.91 -11.46
CA VAL A 81 -6.58 19.21 -11.25
C VAL A 81 -5.74 20.10 -10.34
N ILE A 82 -5.13 19.50 -9.30
CA ILE A 82 -4.24 20.14 -8.34
C ILE A 82 -3.02 19.25 -8.14
N GLY A 83 -1.87 19.88 -7.93
CA GLY A 83 -0.61 19.20 -7.57
C GLY A 83 0.08 18.53 -8.74
N GLU A 84 1.18 17.84 -8.41
CA GLU A 84 2.00 17.10 -9.38
C GLU A 84 2.10 15.64 -8.93
N LEU A 85 2.19 14.70 -9.87
CA LEU A 85 2.29 13.27 -9.54
C LEU A 85 3.51 12.94 -8.67
N SER A 86 4.55 13.75 -8.72
CA SER A 86 5.73 13.59 -7.85
C SER A 86 5.42 13.75 -6.36
N TYR A 87 4.32 14.43 -6.00
CA TYR A 87 3.94 14.60 -4.59
C TYR A 87 3.69 13.27 -3.90
N VAL A 88 3.18 12.28 -4.65
CA VAL A 88 2.89 10.93 -4.16
C VAL A 88 4.14 10.20 -3.60
N THR A 89 5.36 10.67 -3.89
CA THR A 89 6.59 10.05 -3.37
C THR A 89 7.65 11.06 -2.91
N ASP A 90 7.27 12.31 -2.64
CA ASP A 90 8.23 13.36 -2.28
C ASP A 90 8.61 13.35 -0.78
N GLY A 91 7.88 12.58 0.02
CA GLY A 91 8.08 12.45 1.46
C GLY A 91 7.27 13.44 2.31
N ASP A 92 6.52 14.37 1.71
CA ASP A 92 5.63 15.28 2.41
C ASP A 92 4.28 14.60 2.70
N LYS A 93 4.07 14.25 3.97
CA LYS A 93 2.82 13.64 4.47
C LYS A 93 1.85 14.69 5.02
N SER A 94 2.13 15.97 4.84
CA SER A 94 1.36 17.09 5.39
C SER A 94 -0.09 17.07 4.90
N GLY A 95 -1.05 17.20 5.83
CA GLY A 95 -2.47 17.36 5.48
C GLY A 95 -2.83 18.78 5.00
N SER A 96 -1.84 19.64 4.79
CA SER A 96 -2.08 21.03 4.39
C SER A 96 -2.67 21.12 2.99
N GLU A 97 -3.48 22.14 2.73
CA GLU A 97 -3.99 22.46 1.40
C GLU A 97 -2.83 22.56 0.40
N GLY A 98 -2.94 21.85 -0.73
CA GLY A 98 -1.93 21.82 -1.79
C GLY A 98 -0.80 20.79 -1.60
N SER A 99 -0.72 20.07 -0.48
CA SER A 99 0.23 18.95 -0.29
C SER A 99 -0.28 17.62 -0.90
N TYR A 100 -1.17 17.67 -1.89
CA TYR A 100 -1.78 16.48 -2.50
C TYR A 100 -1.90 16.63 -4.00
N VAL A 101 -1.96 15.51 -4.70
CA VAL A 101 -2.42 15.43 -6.08
C VAL A 101 -3.93 15.16 -6.10
N GLU A 102 -4.67 15.88 -6.94
CA GLU A 102 -6.12 15.73 -7.12
C GLU A 102 -6.42 15.19 -8.51
N LEU A 103 -6.94 13.96 -8.58
CA LEU A 103 -7.42 13.36 -9.82
C LEU A 103 -8.92 13.57 -9.95
N GLY A 104 -9.42 13.52 -11.20
CA GLY A 104 -10.84 13.67 -11.51
C GLY A 104 -11.76 12.66 -10.82
N PRO A 105 -13.09 12.82 -10.98
CA PRO A 105 -14.07 11.95 -10.36
C PRO A 105 -14.05 10.53 -10.94
N GLY A 106 -14.73 9.62 -10.25
CA GLY A 106 -14.83 8.21 -10.63
C GLY A 106 -13.58 7.41 -10.26
N VAL A 107 -13.49 6.20 -10.83
CA VAL A 107 -12.37 5.27 -10.60
C VAL A 107 -11.10 5.83 -11.22
N GLN A 108 -10.14 6.18 -10.36
CA GLN A 108 -8.81 6.66 -10.74
C GLN A 108 -7.75 5.82 -10.02
N TRP A 109 -6.52 5.85 -10.55
CA TRP A 109 -5.38 5.23 -9.90
C TRP A 109 -4.12 6.07 -10.01
N VAL A 110 -3.24 5.90 -9.02
CA VAL A 110 -1.82 6.26 -9.09
C VAL A 110 -0.99 4.98 -9.05
N GLU A 111 0.16 5.00 -9.73
CA GLU A 111 1.08 3.88 -9.80
C GLU A 111 2.50 4.35 -9.53
N VAL A 112 3.14 3.74 -8.52
CA VAL A 112 4.55 3.95 -8.19
C VAL A 112 5.38 2.88 -8.90
N ASP A 113 6.32 3.31 -9.74
CA ASP A 113 7.35 2.44 -10.33
C ASP A 113 8.58 2.40 -9.41
N LEU A 114 8.82 1.28 -8.72
CA LEU A 114 10.01 1.11 -7.88
C LEU A 114 11.32 1.00 -8.68
N GLU A 115 11.23 1.04 -10.00
CA GLU A 115 12.28 0.88 -11.04
C GLU A 115 12.89 -0.53 -11.09
N LYS A 116 12.83 -1.27 -9.99
CA LYS A 116 13.28 -2.66 -9.87
C LYS A 116 12.28 -3.46 -9.05
N PRO A 117 12.11 -4.76 -9.33
CA PRO A 117 11.37 -5.65 -8.44
C PRO A 117 11.94 -5.61 -7.02
N ALA A 118 11.06 -5.65 -6.03
CA ALA A 118 11.42 -5.66 -4.62
C ALA A 118 10.51 -6.61 -3.84
N LYS A 119 11.03 -7.17 -2.75
CA LYS A 119 10.24 -7.91 -1.77
C LYS A 119 9.67 -6.92 -0.77
N LEU A 120 8.37 -6.70 -0.83
CA LEU A 120 7.67 -5.65 -0.08
C LEU A 120 7.29 -6.14 1.33
N ALA A 121 7.50 -5.28 2.32
CA ALA A 121 7.16 -5.53 3.73
C ALA A 121 5.90 -4.76 4.16
N ALA A 122 5.77 -3.50 3.75
CA ALA A 122 4.61 -2.67 4.08
C ALA A 122 4.39 -1.61 3.01
N ILE A 123 3.15 -1.16 2.88
CA ILE A 123 2.79 0.04 2.12
C ILE A 123 2.01 0.95 3.07
N VAL A 124 2.36 2.23 3.12
CA VAL A 124 1.61 3.23 3.88
C VAL A 124 1.18 4.33 2.93
N VAL A 125 -0.11 4.61 2.91
CA VAL A 125 -0.69 5.66 2.07
C VAL A 125 -1.26 6.76 2.94
N TRP A 126 -1.07 7.99 2.52
CA TRP A 126 -1.80 9.15 3.02
C TRP A 126 -2.64 9.70 1.89
N HIS A 127 -3.96 9.69 2.08
CA HIS A 127 -4.85 10.57 1.34
C HIS A 127 -5.06 11.87 2.12
N PHE A 128 -5.87 12.78 1.59
CA PHE A 128 -6.17 14.04 2.27
C PHE A 128 -6.77 13.83 3.66
N HIS A 129 -6.11 14.38 4.68
CA HIS A 129 -6.39 14.07 6.08
C HIS A 129 -6.60 15.26 7.01
N SER A 130 -6.65 16.50 6.50
CA SER A 130 -7.04 17.64 7.33
C SER A 130 -8.53 17.70 7.66
N GLN A 131 -9.35 16.89 7.01
CA GLN A 131 -10.78 16.77 7.26
C GLN A 131 -11.18 15.30 7.24
N ALA A 132 -12.16 14.92 8.06
CA ALA A 132 -12.65 13.55 8.10
C ALA A 132 -13.32 13.18 6.77
N ARG A 133 -12.70 12.24 6.05
CA ARG A 133 -13.25 11.63 4.84
C ARG A 133 -12.75 10.19 4.71
N ALA A 134 -13.50 9.40 3.97
CA ALA A 134 -13.14 8.06 3.54
C ALA A 134 -13.16 8.00 2.02
N TYR A 135 -12.23 7.23 1.45
CA TYR A 135 -12.14 6.98 0.01
C TYR A 135 -12.92 5.73 -0.35
N HIS A 136 -13.71 5.84 -1.42
CA HIS A 136 -14.46 4.72 -1.97
C HIS A 136 -13.52 3.83 -2.78
N ASP A 137 -13.80 2.53 -2.75
CA ASP A 137 -13.17 1.51 -3.59
C ASP A 137 -11.64 1.62 -3.62
N PHE A 138 -11.08 1.83 -2.43
CA PHE A 138 -9.66 1.90 -2.22
C PHE A 138 -9.03 0.51 -2.30
N ILE A 139 -8.16 0.34 -3.27
CA ILE A 139 -7.54 -0.94 -3.62
C ILE A 139 -6.03 -0.74 -3.79
N VAL A 140 -5.24 -1.64 -3.20
CA VAL A 140 -3.79 -1.67 -3.36
C VAL A 140 -3.38 -2.96 -4.04
N GLN A 141 -2.73 -2.85 -5.19
CA GLN A 141 -2.26 -3.97 -5.99
C GLN A 141 -0.76 -3.86 -6.26
N VAL A 142 -0.11 -5.01 -6.40
CA VAL A 142 1.31 -5.13 -6.71
C VAL A 142 1.48 -6.05 -7.92
N SER A 143 2.36 -5.67 -8.84
CA SER A 143 2.73 -6.50 -10.00
C SER A 143 4.14 -6.18 -10.51
N ASP A 144 4.70 -7.08 -11.32
CA ASP A 144 5.86 -6.81 -12.19
C ASP A 144 5.44 -6.33 -13.60
N ASP A 145 4.15 -6.37 -13.90
CA ASP A 145 3.57 -5.91 -15.16
C ASP A 145 3.04 -4.47 -15.02
N PRO A 146 3.59 -3.46 -15.73
CA PRO A 146 3.12 -2.07 -15.64
C PRO A 146 1.67 -1.91 -16.14
N GLU A 147 1.16 -2.86 -16.93
CA GLU A 147 -0.23 -2.82 -17.38
C GLU A 147 -1.20 -3.46 -16.37
N PHE A 148 -0.69 -4.11 -15.31
CA PHE A 148 -1.48 -4.86 -14.32
C PHE A 148 -2.42 -5.90 -14.96
N LYS A 149 -1.99 -6.55 -16.05
CA LYS A 149 -2.75 -7.64 -16.71
C LYS A 149 -2.36 -9.01 -16.18
N GLN A 150 -1.14 -9.17 -15.68
CA GLN A 150 -0.59 -10.44 -15.20
C GLN A 150 0.04 -10.29 -13.83
N GLY A 151 0.11 -11.39 -13.07
CA GLY A 151 0.84 -11.45 -11.80
C GLY A 151 0.32 -10.51 -10.71
N VAL A 152 -0.90 -10.00 -10.83
CA VAL A 152 -1.45 -8.99 -9.90
C VAL A 152 -1.79 -9.63 -8.56
N THR A 153 -1.23 -9.06 -7.50
CA THR A 153 -1.56 -9.40 -6.12
C THR A 153 -2.28 -8.23 -5.46
N THR A 154 -3.53 -8.44 -5.04
CA THR A 154 -4.29 -7.46 -4.24
C THR A 154 -3.94 -7.60 -2.77
N LEU A 155 -3.46 -6.53 -2.16
CA LEU A 155 -3.05 -6.47 -0.75
C LEU A 155 -4.11 -5.82 0.15
N TYR A 156 -4.91 -4.93 -0.42
CA TYR A 156 -6.01 -4.25 0.23
C TYR A 156 -7.13 -4.01 -0.77
N ASN A 157 -8.38 -4.20 -0.37
CA ASN A 157 -9.54 -3.88 -1.19
C ASN A 157 -10.78 -3.64 -0.31
N ASN A 158 -11.25 -2.39 -0.27
CA ASN A 158 -12.48 -2.01 0.42
C ASN A 158 -13.70 -1.79 -0.51
N ASP A 159 -13.58 -2.10 -1.80
CA ASP A 159 -14.66 -2.12 -2.79
C ASP A 159 -15.59 -3.31 -2.53
N ASP A 160 -16.58 -3.16 -1.67
CA ASP A 160 -17.43 -4.26 -1.20
C ASP A 160 -18.51 -4.68 -2.22
N ASP A 161 -18.78 -3.86 -3.24
CA ASP A 161 -19.77 -4.10 -4.28
C ASP A 161 -19.19 -4.30 -5.70
N ASN A 162 -17.85 -4.29 -5.82
CA ASN A 162 -17.11 -4.42 -7.07
C ASN A 162 -17.40 -3.28 -8.07
N SER A 163 -17.68 -2.08 -7.57
CA SER A 163 -17.96 -0.91 -8.40
C SER A 163 -16.72 -0.35 -9.10
N ALA A 164 -15.51 -0.65 -8.63
CA ALA A 164 -14.26 -0.34 -9.35
C ALA A 164 -13.89 -1.41 -10.41
N GLY A 165 -14.59 -2.56 -10.44
CA GLY A 165 -14.38 -3.61 -11.44
C GLY A 165 -13.08 -4.43 -11.27
N LEU A 166 -12.42 -4.33 -10.11
CA LEU A 166 -11.17 -5.04 -9.79
C LEU A 166 -11.37 -6.22 -8.81
N GLY A 167 -12.62 -6.67 -8.65
CA GLY A 167 -13.06 -7.72 -7.74
C GLY A 167 -13.60 -7.15 -6.42
N ALA A 168 -14.60 -7.82 -5.85
CA ALA A 168 -15.16 -7.44 -4.55
C ALA A 168 -14.17 -7.71 -3.41
N GLY A 169 -13.87 -6.66 -2.65
CA GLY A 169 -13.04 -6.64 -1.46
C GLY A 169 -13.76 -7.04 -0.17
N LYS A 170 -12.98 -7.20 0.89
CA LYS A 170 -13.47 -7.48 2.25
C LYS A 170 -12.78 -6.63 3.31
N ASP A 171 -11.79 -5.84 2.90
CA ASP A 171 -11.14 -4.93 3.82
C ASP A 171 -12.11 -3.80 4.15
N PRO A 172 -12.04 -3.23 5.37
CA PRO A 172 -12.97 -2.20 5.76
C PRO A 172 -12.69 -0.87 5.04
N ALA A 173 -13.71 -0.04 4.87
CA ALA A 173 -13.47 1.38 4.67
C ALA A 173 -12.93 2.00 5.96
N TYR A 174 -12.16 3.08 5.85
CA TYR A 174 -11.58 3.77 7.00
C TYR A 174 -11.67 5.29 6.82
N ILE A 175 -11.73 6.01 7.94
CA ILE A 175 -11.59 7.47 7.94
C ILE A 175 -10.10 7.76 7.91
N GLU A 176 -9.67 8.56 6.94
CA GLU A 176 -8.26 8.94 6.80
C GLU A 176 -7.80 9.80 7.99
N THR A 177 -6.53 9.62 8.38
CA THR A 177 -5.90 10.40 9.46
C THR A 177 -4.45 10.73 9.12
N TYR A 178 -3.81 11.56 9.95
CA TYR A 178 -2.38 11.86 9.85
C TYR A 178 -1.47 10.62 9.96
N GLU A 179 -1.97 9.48 10.45
CA GLU A 179 -1.20 8.22 10.51
C GLU A 179 -1.21 7.44 9.19
N GLY A 180 -2.05 7.83 8.24
CA GLY A 180 -2.25 7.11 6.97
C GLY A 180 -2.89 5.73 7.16
N ARG A 181 -3.06 5.01 6.05
CA ARG A 181 -3.41 3.59 6.05
C ARG A 181 -2.18 2.74 5.82
N LEU A 182 -1.86 1.92 6.82
CA LEU A 182 -0.87 0.86 6.67
C LEU A 182 -1.51 -0.40 6.07
N VAL A 183 -0.88 -0.93 5.03
CA VAL A 183 -1.19 -2.20 4.37
C VAL A 183 -0.01 -3.15 4.53
N ASP A 184 -0.28 -4.34 5.08
CA ASP A 184 0.70 -5.41 5.19
C ASP A 184 0.94 -6.04 3.82
N ALA A 185 2.18 -5.94 3.30
CA ALA A 185 2.53 -6.48 1.99
C ALA A 185 2.91 -7.96 2.04
N LYS A 186 3.03 -8.57 3.22
CA LYS A 186 3.22 -10.02 3.42
C LYS A 186 4.40 -10.63 2.64
N GLY A 187 5.44 -9.84 2.35
CA GLY A 187 6.58 -10.30 1.57
C GLY A 187 6.30 -10.45 0.08
N THR A 188 5.20 -9.89 -0.45
CA THR A 188 4.87 -9.90 -1.88
C THR A 188 6.00 -9.26 -2.67
N THR A 189 6.37 -9.90 -3.78
CA THR A 189 7.35 -9.37 -4.72
C THR A 189 6.65 -8.63 -5.85
N GLY A 190 7.17 -7.47 -6.24
CA GLY A 190 6.78 -6.78 -7.47
C GLY A 190 7.57 -5.49 -7.67
N ARG A 191 7.41 -4.89 -8.85
CA ARG A 191 8.03 -3.61 -9.22
C ARG A 191 7.06 -2.43 -9.14
N TYR A 192 5.80 -2.65 -9.48
CA TYR A 192 4.79 -1.60 -9.54
C TYR A 192 3.80 -1.76 -8.40
N VAL A 193 3.47 -0.65 -7.75
CA VAL A 193 2.42 -0.56 -6.73
C VAL A 193 1.35 0.39 -7.23
N ARG A 194 0.15 -0.13 -7.50
CA ARG A 194 -0.99 0.64 -7.98
C ARG A 194 -2.02 0.81 -6.86
N LEU A 195 -2.45 2.04 -6.66
CA LEU A 195 -3.47 2.43 -5.70
C LEU A 195 -4.64 3.00 -6.48
N THR A 196 -5.80 2.37 -6.34
CA THR A 196 -7.05 2.77 -7.00
C THR A 196 -8.00 3.34 -5.96
N SER A 197 -8.79 4.34 -6.34
CA SER A 197 -9.91 4.88 -5.55
C SER A 197 -11.02 5.41 -6.47
N ASN A 198 -12.25 5.52 -5.96
CA ASN A 198 -13.43 5.97 -6.71
C ASN A 198 -14.06 7.22 -6.07
N GLY A 199 -13.25 8.25 -5.90
CA GLY A 199 -13.63 9.46 -5.19
C GLY A 199 -13.66 9.29 -3.67
N ASN A 200 -14.30 10.22 -3.00
CA ASN A 200 -14.44 10.21 -1.54
C ASN A 200 -15.77 10.78 -1.06
N THR A 201 -16.07 10.52 0.20
CA THR A 201 -17.30 10.94 0.90
C THR A 201 -17.57 12.45 1.01
N SER A 202 -16.66 13.33 0.55
CA SER A 202 -16.78 14.80 0.66
C SER A 202 -17.03 15.52 -0.67
N ASP A 203 -16.36 15.13 -1.77
CA ASP A 203 -16.34 15.94 -3.00
C ASP A 203 -16.18 15.14 -4.32
N GLU A 204 -16.38 13.81 -4.33
CA GLU A 204 -16.27 12.93 -5.51
C GLU A 204 -14.87 12.80 -6.15
N LEU A 205 -13.88 13.58 -5.70
CA LEU A 205 -12.52 13.59 -6.26
C LEU A 205 -11.58 12.62 -5.53
N ASN A 206 -10.44 12.34 -6.15
CA ASN A 206 -9.42 11.44 -5.61
C ASN A 206 -8.20 12.24 -5.17
N HIS A 207 -7.75 12.08 -3.92
CA HIS A 207 -6.61 12.84 -3.39
C HIS A 207 -5.56 11.92 -2.81
N TYR A 208 -4.33 12.03 -3.31
CA TYR A 208 -3.18 11.31 -2.78
C TYR A 208 -2.16 12.33 -2.27
N ILE A 209 -1.70 12.16 -1.04
CA ILE A 209 -0.61 12.96 -0.45
C ILE A 209 0.70 12.24 -0.68
N GLU A 210 0.86 11.03 -0.15
CA GLU A 210 2.13 10.28 -0.18
C GLU A 210 1.86 8.77 -0.14
N VAL A 211 2.71 8.01 -0.82
CA VAL A 211 2.76 6.55 -0.79
C VAL A 211 4.18 6.10 -0.43
N GLU A 212 4.33 5.58 0.78
CA GLU A 212 5.57 4.99 1.27
C GLU A 212 5.55 3.47 1.08
N VAL A 213 6.38 2.96 0.17
CA VAL A 213 6.55 1.52 -0.06
C VAL A 213 7.83 1.06 0.63
N TYR A 214 7.70 0.13 1.55
CA TYR A 214 8.80 -0.41 2.34
C TYR A 214 9.12 -1.85 1.92
N GLY A 215 10.41 -2.17 1.83
CA GLY A 215 10.83 -3.53 1.53
C GLY A 215 12.34 -3.66 1.38
N GLN A 216 12.74 -4.69 0.65
CA GLN A 216 14.13 -4.96 0.28
C GLN A 216 14.20 -5.14 -1.24
N PRO A 217 15.20 -4.54 -1.93
CA PRO A 217 15.40 -4.80 -3.35
C PRO A 217 15.49 -6.31 -3.62
N ALA A 218 14.85 -6.78 -4.71
CA ALA A 218 14.98 -8.17 -5.10
C ALA A 218 16.46 -8.47 -5.43
N SER A 219 16.98 -9.57 -4.87
CA SER A 219 18.36 -10.04 -5.11
C SER A 219 18.51 -10.67 -6.49
#